data_AF-U5S1M0-F1
#
_entry.id   AF-U5S1M0-F1
#
_cell.length_a   1.000
_cell.length_b   1.000
_cell.length_c   1.000
_cell.angle_alpha   90.00
_cell.angle_beta   90.00
_cell.angle_gamma   90.00
#
_symmetry.space_group_name_H-M   'P 1'
#
loop_
_entity.id
_entity.type
_entity.pdbx_description
1 polymer ?
#
loop_
_entity_poly.entity_id
_entity_poly.type
_entity_poly.pdbx_seq_one_letter_code
_entity_poly.pdbx_strand_id
1 'polypeptide(L)'
;MSKKLSRRSFLKSTALTGALTSILTLTPGAREKLIGDGAASALEYPRVDKPPYEVEGEVGRFDNRNNAHSRGYWDESQSFYMFGPQGMTALHDTVKNIAVGTPKPGFDHRDLSLFMSSALMFKVGSFAASHLWEPELPPGLTKPYTTTPEEAAQTVKMAAKHFGASVVGTCKLNRDWLYSHRYHAEN
;
A
#
# COMPACT_ATOMS: atom_id res chain seq x y z
N MET A 1 -24.28 31.08 -12.14
CA MET A 1 -22.93 31.61 -11.83
C MET A 1 -22.17 30.60 -11.00
N SER A 2 -21.18 29.91 -11.58
CA SER A 2 -20.31 28.97 -10.85
C SER A 2 -19.21 29.76 -10.12
N LYS A 3 -19.20 29.73 -8.78
CA LYS A 3 -18.11 30.32 -7.99
C LYS A 3 -16.88 29.42 -8.13
N LYS A 4 -15.83 29.90 -8.81
CA LYS A 4 -14.53 29.20 -8.87
C LYS A 4 -13.93 29.12 -7.46
N LEU A 5 -13.87 27.91 -6.90
CA LEU A 5 -13.14 27.60 -5.67
C LEU A 5 -11.64 27.79 -5.92
N SER A 6 -11.02 28.73 -5.19
CA SER A 6 -9.58 28.95 -5.29
C SER A 6 -8.79 27.92 -4.48
N ARG A 7 -7.63 27.51 -4.98
CA ARG A 7 -6.72 26.54 -4.34
C ARG A 7 -6.33 26.96 -2.91
N ARG A 8 -6.28 28.26 -2.63
CA ARG A 8 -5.98 28.83 -1.29
C ARG A 8 -7.15 28.66 -0.32
N SER A 9 -8.39 28.68 -0.84
CA SER A 9 -9.61 28.41 -0.07
C SER A 9 -9.72 26.93 0.28
N PHE A 10 -9.37 26.07 -0.67
CA PHE A 10 -9.33 24.61 -0.48
C PHE A 10 -8.29 24.23 0.58
N LEU A 11 -7.04 24.70 0.45
CA LEU A 11 -5.97 24.34 1.40
C LEU A 11 -6.23 24.85 2.83
N LYS A 12 -6.85 26.03 3.00
CA LYS A 12 -7.26 26.51 4.32
C LYS A 12 -8.35 25.63 4.95
N SER A 13 -9.29 25.14 4.14
CA SER A 13 -10.32 24.19 4.59
C SER A 13 -9.70 22.84 4.97
N THR A 14 -8.79 22.30 4.16
CA THR A 14 -8.16 21.00 4.43
C THR A 14 -7.22 21.04 5.63
N ALA A 15 -6.45 22.12 5.79
CA ALA A 15 -5.55 22.29 6.94
C ALA A 15 -6.31 22.45 8.27
N LEU A 16 -7.46 23.17 8.25
CA LEU A 16 -8.32 23.30 9.43
C LEU A 16 -8.99 21.97 9.78
N THR A 17 -9.40 21.19 8.78
CA THR A 17 -9.99 19.85 8.97
C THR A 17 -8.96 18.88 9.55
N GLY A 18 -7.74 18.87 9.01
CA GLY A 18 -6.65 18.01 9.48
C GLY A 18 -6.19 18.32 10.91
N ALA A 19 -6.11 19.60 11.29
CA ALA A 19 -5.72 20.03 12.63
C ALA A 19 -6.81 19.77 13.69
N LEU A 20 -8.10 19.80 13.29
CA LEU A 20 -9.20 19.44 14.19
C LEU A 20 -9.29 17.93 14.40
N THR A 21 -9.02 17.12 13.37
CA THR A 21 -9.02 15.65 13.53
C THR A 21 -7.94 15.13 14.47
N SER A 22 -6.78 15.80 14.57
CA SER A 22 -5.68 15.34 15.43
C SER A 22 -5.86 15.69 16.91
N ILE A 23 -6.57 16.78 17.24
CA ILE A 23 -6.82 17.19 18.63
C ILE A 23 -8.01 16.42 19.24
N LEU A 24 -8.97 15.99 18.41
CA LEU A 24 -10.27 15.46 18.88
C LEU A 24 -10.35 13.91 18.92
N THR A 25 -9.31 13.19 18.49
CA THR A 25 -9.23 11.72 18.60
C THR A 25 -9.00 11.19 20.02
N LEU A 26 -8.81 12.08 21.01
CA LEU A 26 -8.48 11.72 22.39
C LEU A 26 -9.64 11.90 23.38
N THR A 27 -10.82 12.35 22.94
CA THR A 27 -11.98 12.55 23.83
C THR A 27 -13.17 11.68 23.40
N PRO A 28 -13.61 10.73 24.24
CA PRO A 28 -14.85 9.97 23.99
C PRO A 28 -16.05 10.92 23.90
N GLY A 29 -16.84 10.83 22.82
CA GLY A 29 -18.04 11.65 22.58
C GLY A 29 -17.88 12.85 21.63
N ALA A 30 -16.65 13.21 21.24
CA ALA A 30 -16.43 14.27 20.25
C ALA A 30 -16.69 13.80 18.80
N ARG A 31 -16.61 12.48 18.57
CA ARG A 31 -16.85 11.84 17.27
C ARG A 31 -18.30 11.98 16.81
N GLU A 32 -19.27 11.83 17.71
CA GLU A 32 -20.71 12.00 17.39
C GLU A 32 -21.07 13.45 17.03
N LYS A 33 -20.32 14.45 17.51
CA LYS A 33 -20.62 15.87 17.28
C LYS A 33 -19.99 16.45 16.01
N LEU A 34 -18.88 15.88 15.53
CA LEU A 34 -18.14 16.42 14.39
C LEU A 34 -18.64 15.88 13.05
N ILE A 35 -19.12 14.64 13.04
CA ILE A 35 -19.64 14.00 11.85
C ILE A 35 -21.13 14.28 11.82
N GLY A 36 -21.51 15.48 11.37
CA GLY A 36 -22.88 15.67 10.89
C GLY A 36 -23.19 14.55 9.88
N ASP A 37 -24.46 14.13 9.84
CA ASP A 37 -24.99 12.92 9.18
C ASP A 37 -24.51 12.67 7.72
N GLY A 38 -23.84 13.62 7.07
CA GLY A 38 -23.36 13.56 5.70
C GLY A 38 -21.90 13.11 5.44
N ALA A 39 -21.01 12.99 6.45
CA ALA A 39 -19.59 12.64 6.19
C ALA A 39 -19.19 11.21 6.61
N ALA A 40 -19.88 10.61 7.59
CA ALA A 40 -19.72 9.18 7.90
C ALA A 40 -20.44 8.28 6.89
N SER A 41 -21.48 8.81 6.24
CA SER A 41 -22.29 8.10 5.23
C SER A 41 -21.61 7.98 3.86
N ALA A 42 -20.50 8.70 3.62
CA ALA A 42 -19.88 8.72 2.29
C ALA A 42 -19.08 7.45 1.93
N LEU A 43 -18.77 6.58 2.90
CA LEU A 43 -18.13 5.29 2.65
C LEU A 43 -18.73 4.24 3.60
N GLU A 44 -19.98 3.86 3.35
CA GLU A 44 -20.48 2.58 3.84
C GLU A 44 -19.68 1.48 3.14
N TYR A 45 -18.76 0.85 3.86
CA TYR A 45 -18.14 -0.39 3.40
C TYR A 45 -19.07 -1.54 3.82
N PRO A 46 -19.87 -2.10 2.90
CA PRO A 46 -20.77 -3.18 3.25
C PRO A 46 -19.95 -4.36 3.76
N ARG A 47 -20.41 -4.98 4.85
CA ARG A 47 -19.89 -6.28 5.25
C ARG A 47 -20.31 -7.29 4.20
N VAL A 48 -19.33 -7.87 3.51
CA VAL A 48 -19.55 -8.91 2.51
C VAL A 48 -19.22 -10.27 3.13
N ASP A 49 -20.17 -11.19 3.08
CA ASP A 49 -19.98 -12.55 3.61
C ASP A 49 -19.31 -13.49 2.60
N LYS A 50 -19.34 -13.13 1.31
CA LYS A 50 -18.69 -13.83 0.21
C LYS A 50 -17.82 -12.85 -0.58
N PRO A 51 -16.75 -13.33 -1.25
CA PRO A 51 -15.95 -12.48 -2.11
C PRO A 51 -16.80 -11.86 -3.23
N PRO A 52 -16.53 -10.61 -3.64
CA PRO A 52 -17.34 -9.88 -4.62
C PRO A 52 -17.02 -10.25 -6.08
N TYR A 53 -16.49 -11.46 -6.31
CA TYR A 53 -16.09 -11.95 -7.62
C TYR A 53 -16.63 -13.37 -7.83
N GLU A 54 -16.85 -13.71 -9.09
CA GLU A 54 -17.19 -15.07 -9.52
C GLU A 54 -15.96 -15.74 -10.13
N VAL A 55 -15.90 -17.06 -10.01
CA VAL A 55 -14.82 -17.89 -10.57
C VAL A 55 -15.44 -18.77 -11.64
N GLU A 56 -14.98 -18.61 -12.88
CA GLU A 56 -15.40 -19.46 -13.99
C GLU A 56 -14.44 -20.63 -14.14
N GLY A 57 -14.95 -21.86 -14.04
CA GLY A 57 -14.16 -23.09 -14.17
C GLY A 57 -13.21 -23.35 -13.01
N GLU A 58 -12.23 -24.23 -13.25
CA GLU A 58 -11.18 -24.53 -12.28
C GLU A 58 -10.06 -23.49 -12.38
N VAL A 59 -9.92 -22.64 -11.36
CA VAL A 59 -8.81 -21.68 -11.26
C VAL A 59 -7.76 -22.23 -10.30
N GLY A 60 -6.63 -22.66 -10.84
CA GLY A 60 -5.46 -23.04 -10.05
C GLY A 60 -4.77 -21.84 -9.41
N ARG A 61 -4.03 -22.08 -8.33
CA ARG A 61 -3.18 -21.06 -7.69
C ARG A 61 -2.13 -20.52 -8.67
N PHE A 62 -2.00 -19.21 -8.75
CA PHE A 62 -1.06 -18.55 -9.66
C PHE A 62 0.40 -18.82 -9.28
N ASP A 63 1.26 -19.18 -10.24
CA ASP A 63 2.71 -19.23 -10.04
C ASP A 63 3.29 -17.82 -10.15
N ASN A 64 3.80 -17.30 -9.02
CA ASN A 64 4.30 -15.92 -8.96
C ASN A 64 5.46 -15.66 -9.94
N ARG A 65 6.20 -16.68 -10.38
CA ARG A 65 7.26 -16.55 -11.40
C ARG A 65 6.73 -16.04 -12.74
N ASN A 66 5.43 -16.23 -13.01
CA ASN A 66 4.77 -15.79 -14.23
C ASN A 66 4.25 -14.34 -14.18
N ASN A 67 4.42 -13.61 -13.07
CA ASN A 67 4.04 -12.21 -13.05
C ASN A 67 4.92 -11.38 -14.02
N ALA A 68 4.40 -10.28 -14.56
CA ALA A 68 5.08 -9.46 -15.56
C ALA A 68 6.45 -8.89 -15.09
N HIS A 69 6.65 -8.75 -13.77
CA HIS A 69 7.87 -8.26 -13.17
C HIS A 69 8.88 -9.38 -12.81
N SER A 70 8.48 -10.65 -12.84
CA SER A 70 9.35 -11.78 -12.49
C SER A 70 9.65 -12.69 -13.67
N ARG A 71 8.74 -12.77 -14.64
CA ARG A 71 8.87 -13.69 -15.77
C ARG A 71 10.08 -13.39 -16.64
N GLY A 72 10.43 -12.11 -16.81
CA GLY A 72 11.60 -11.70 -17.58
C GLY A 72 12.95 -12.16 -17.01
N TYR A 73 13.02 -12.65 -15.75
CA TYR A 73 14.25 -13.17 -15.16
C TYR A 73 14.64 -14.57 -15.64
N TRP A 74 13.67 -15.37 -16.12
CA TRP A 74 13.89 -16.77 -16.50
C TRP A 74 13.31 -17.13 -17.87
N ASP A 75 12.34 -16.37 -18.38
CA ASP A 75 11.79 -16.53 -19.72
C ASP A 75 12.43 -15.51 -20.67
N GLU A 76 13.33 -15.99 -21.52
CA GLU A 76 14.09 -15.16 -22.45
C GLU A 76 13.19 -14.38 -23.41
N SER A 77 12.05 -14.95 -23.81
CA SER A 77 11.06 -14.27 -24.66
C SER A 77 10.43 -13.04 -24.00
N GLN A 78 10.48 -12.97 -22.67
CA GLN A 78 9.92 -11.87 -21.86
C GLN A 78 11.00 -10.93 -21.31
N SER A 79 12.27 -11.34 -21.34
CA SER A 79 13.40 -10.57 -20.82
C SER A 79 13.49 -9.17 -21.43
N PHE A 80 13.21 -9.04 -22.74
CA PHE A 80 13.22 -7.78 -23.47
C PHE A 80 12.21 -6.74 -22.94
N TYR A 81 11.04 -7.17 -22.46
CA TYR A 81 10.03 -6.25 -21.92
C TYR A 81 10.41 -5.70 -20.55
N MET A 82 11.29 -6.37 -19.83
CA MET A 82 11.68 -5.98 -18.47
C MET A 82 13.07 -5.33 -18.41
N PHE A 83 14.05 -5.94 -19.07
CA PHE A 83 15.45 -5.48 -19.11
C PHE A 83 15.83 -4.78 -20.40
N GLY A 84 15.03 -4.95 -21.45
CA GLY A 84 15.26 -4.25 -22.71
C GLY A 84 14.87 -2.78 -22.64
N PRO A 85 15.01 -2.07 -23.77
CA PRO A 85 14.74 -0.64 -23.86
C PRO A 85 13.34 -0.25 -23.41
N GLN A 86 12.36 -1.17 -23.47
CA GLN A 86 10.94 -0.96 -23.15
C GLN A 86 10.64 -1.01 -21.64
N GLY A 87 11.38 -1.81 -20.86
CA GLY A 87 11.09 -2.00 -19.43
C GLY A 87 11.53 -0.83 -18.56
N MET A 88 12.58 -0.12 -18.98
CA MET A 88 13.17 1.01 -18.24
C MET A 88 13.21 2.30 -19.07
N THR A 89 12.48 2.39 -20.19
CA THR A 89 12.53 3.55 -21.11
C THR A 89 12.29 4.85 -20.38
N ALA A 90 11.26 4.89 -19.51
CA ALA A 90 10.88 6.11 -18.82
C ALA A 90 12.00 6.63 -17.90
N LEU A 91 12.70 5.75 -17.20
CA LEU A 91 13.84 6.13 -16.36
C LEU A 91 15.04 6.52 -17.22
N HIS A 92 15.37 5.73 -18.24
CA HIS A 92 16.49 6.00 -19.14
C HIS A 92 16.33 7.34 -19.88
N ASP A 93 15.15 7.62 -20.42
CA ASP A 93 14.84 8.87 -21.10
C ASP A 93 14.88 10.05 -20.12
N THR A 94 14.40 9.87 -18.89
CA THR A 94 14.48 10.91 -17.86
C THR A 94 15.93 11.26 -17.55
N VAL A 95 16.77 10.26 -17.28
CA VAL A 95 18.21 10.45 -17.02
C VAL A 95 18.91 11.10 -18.21
N LYS A 96 18.63 10.63 -19.44
CA LYS A 96 19.22 11.18 -20.67
C LYS A 96 18.82 12.64 -20.87
N ASN A 97 17.54 12.98 -20.72
CA ASN A 97 17.03 14.33 -20.87
C ASN A 97 17.62 15.29 -19.83
N ILE A 98 17.80 14.84 -18.59
CA ILE A 98 18.50 15.60 -17.55
C ILE A 98 19.96 15.83 -17.97
N ALA A 99 20.66 14.79 -18.41
CA ALA A 99 22.08 14.86 -18.76
C ALA A 99 22.38 15.80 -19.94
N VAL A 100 21.47 15.86 -20.93
CA VAL A 100 21.62 16.76 -22.10
C VAL A 100 21.00 18.15 -21.88
N GLY A 101 20.54 18.47 -20.67
CA GLY A 101 20.02 19.79 -20.32
C GLY A 101 18.62 20.09 -20.86
N THR A 102 17.85 19.07 -21.26
CA THR A 102 16.48 19.20 -21.75
C THR A 102 15.48 18.41 -20.90
N PRO A 103 15.46 18.59 -19.56
CA PRO A 103 14.51 17.86 -18.71
C PRO A 103 13.07 18.22 -19.07
N LYS A 104 12.17 17.24 -19.00
CA LYS A 104 10.73 17.49 -19.11
C LYS A 104 10.20 18.04 -17.78
N PRO A 105 9.23 18.97 -17.78
CA PRO A 105 8.59 19.42 -16.54
C PRO A 105 8.03 18.24 -15.74
N GLY A 106 8.38 18.15 -14.45
CA GLY A 106 7.99 17.02 -13.57
C GLY A 106 8.92 15.79 -13.64
N PHE A 107 9.97 15.86 -14.45
CA PHE A 107 11.01 14.83 -14.61
C PHE A 107 12.40 15.48 -14.57
N ASP A 108 12.58 16.51 -13.75
CA ASP A 108 13.87 17.16 -13.55
C ASP A 108 14.74 16.40 -12.52
N HIS A 109 15.96 16.87 -12.31
CA HIS A 109 16.89 16.23 -11.37
C HIS A 109 16.36 16.20 -9.93
N ARG A 110 15.63 17.24 -9.49
CA ARG A 110 15.02 17.26 -8.15
C ARG A 110 13.93 16.20 -8.05
N ASP A 111 13.08 16.08 -9.06
CA ASP A 111 11.98 15.13 -9.08
C ASP A 111 12.49 13.67 -9.11
N LEU A 112 13.53 13.40 -9.91
CA LEU A 112 14.22 12.11 -9.91
C LEU A 112 14.84 11.81 -8.53
N SER A 113 15.48 12.79 -7.90
CA SER A 113 16.08 12.62 -6.57
C SER A 113 15.04 12.30 -5.50
N LEU A 114 13.87 12.95 -5.57
CA LEU A 114 12.74 12.66 -4.67
C LEU A 114 12.19 11.24 -4.90
N PHE A 115 12.02 10.83 -6.16
CA PHE A 115 11.62 9.46 -6.49
C PHE A 115 12.62 8.44 -5.94
N MET A 116 13.91 8.63 -6.19
CA MET A 116 14.97 7.71 -5.76
C MET A 116 15.07 7.61 -4.23
N SER A 117 14.95 8.74 -3.53
CA SER A 117 14.97 8.78 -2.05
C SER A 117 13.73 8.15 -1.42
N SER A 118 12.56 8.23 -2.05
CA SER A 118 11.34 7.61 -1.56
C SER A 118 11.43 6.08 -1.44
N ALA A 119 12.27 5.46 -2.28
CA ALA A 119 12.46 4.01 -2.31
C ALA A 119 13.39 3.47 -1.21
N LEU A 120 13.91 4.31 -0.31
CA LEU A 120 14.87 3.90 0.72
C LEU A 120 14.32 2.75 1.60
N MET A 121 13.09 2.90 2.10
CA MET A 121 12.46 1.87 2.94
C MET A 121 11.99 0.65 2.14
N PHE A 122 11.69 0.79 0.85
CA PHE A 122 11.42 -0.36 0.00
C PHE A 122 12.66 -1.26 -0.13
N LYS A 123 13.82 -0.65 -0.35
CA LYS A 123 15.09 -1.38 -0.43
C LYS A 123 15.48 -2.00 0.90
N VAL A 124 15.36 -1.29 2.03
CA VAL A 124 15.78 -1.82 3.34
C VAL A 124 14.75 -2.79 3.95
N GLY A 125 13.47 -2.43 3.89
CA GLY A 125 12.39 -3.18 4.54
C GLY A 125 12.04 -4.51 3.87
N SER A 126 12.14 -4.59 2.54
CA SER A 126 11.87 -5.84 1.82
C SER A 126 12.90 -6.94 2.14
N PHE A 127 14.16 -6.58 2.38
CA PHE A 127 15.20 -7.54 2.79
C PHE A 127 15.11 -7.90 4.28
N ALA A 128 14.72 -6.96 5.14
CA ALA A 128 14.62 -7.21 6.58
C ALA A 128 13.41 -8.07 6.96
N ALA A 129 12.29 -7.94 6.24
CA ALA A 129 11.03 -8.62 6.59
C ALA A 129 10.84 -9.99 5.91
N SER A 130 11.60 -10.32 4.87
CA SER A 130 11.41 -11.57 4.10
C SER A 130 11.70 -12.86 4.88
N HIS A 131 12.36 -12.76 6.03
CA HIS A 131 12.82 -13.89 6.83
C HIS A 131 12.18 -13.98 8.23
N LEU A 132 11.35 -13.02 8.63
CA LEU A 132 10.70 -13.02 9.95
C LEU A 132 9.34 -13.72 9.86
N TRP A 133 9.34 -15.05 9.97
CA TRP A 133 8.13 -15.87 9.91
C TRP A 133 7.60 -16.24 11.31
N GLU A 134 8.48 -16.25 12.29
CA GLU A 134 8.13 -16.53 13.67
C GLU A 134 8.29 -15.24 14.48
N PRO A 135 7.24 -14.81 15.20
CA PRO A 135 7.35 -13.67 16.09
C PRO A 135 8.28 -14.05 17.24
N GLU A 136 9.44 -13.40 17.32
CA GLU A 136 10.25 -13.47 18.52
C GLU A 136 9.51 -12.75 19.66
N LEU A 137 9.25 -13.48 20.75
CA LEU A 137 8.68 -12.87 21.94
C LEU A 137 9.73 -11.96 22.60
N PRO A 138 9.36 -10.74 23.03
CA PRO A 138 10.24 -9.90 23.82
C PRO A 138 10.77 -10.63 25.07
N PRO A 139 11.99 -10.31 25.54
CA PRO A 139 12.54 -10.91 26.75
C PRO A 139 11.56 -10.80 27.93
N GLY A 140 11.33 -11.92 28.62
CA GLY A 140 10.40 -12.01 29.76
C GLY A 140 8.99 -12.50 29.41
N LEU A 141 8.64 -12.62 28.13
CA LEU A 141 7.39 -13.26 27.70
C LEU A 141 7.67 -14.67 27.18
N THR A 142 6.90 -15.64 27.68
CA THR A 142 7.05 -17.06 27.35
C THR A 142 5.88 -17.62 26.55
N LYS A 143 4.79 -16.87 26.42
CA LYS A 143 3.58 -17.28 25.70
C LYS A 143 2.99 -16.11 24.90
N PRO A 144 2.41 -16.38 23.72
CA PRO A 144 1.65 -15.39 22.98
C PRO A 144 0.45 -14.86 23.77
N TYR A 145 0.09 -13.61 23.51
CA TYR A 145 -1.14 -13.02 24.01
C TYR A 145 -2.36 -13.79 23.48
N THR A 146 -3.32 -14.09 24.35
CA THR A 146 -4.57 -14.80 24.02
C THR A 146 -5.76 -13.89 24.26
N THR A 147 -6.68 -13.81 23.29
CA THR A 147 -7.84 -12.91 23.30
C THR A 147 -8.93 -13.45 22.38
N THR A 148 -10.09 -12.80 22.35
CA THR A 148 -11.18 -13.11 21.41
C THR A 148 -10.85 -12.62 19.99
N PRO A 149 -11.41 -13.24 18.93
CA PRO A 149 -11.23 -12.75 17.56
C PRO A 149 -11.65 -11.29 17.37
N GLU A 150 -12.69 -10.84 18.08
CA GLU A 150 -13.23 -9.49 18.02
C GLU A 150 -12.22 -8.46 18.57
N GLU A 151 -11.68 -8.72 19.76
CA GLU A 151 -10.66 -7.89 20.40
C GLU A 151 -9.34 -7.92 19.63
N ALA A 152 -8.93 -9.08 19.12
CA ALA A 152 -7.76 -9.20 18.24
C ALA A 152 -7.93 -8.33 16.99
N ALA A 153 -9.08 -8.40 16.33
CA ALA A 153 -9.36 -7.62 15.13
C ALA A 153 -9.36 -6.12 15.42
N GLN A 154 -9.91 -5.68 16.56
CA GLN A 154 -9.86 -4.27 16.97
C GLN A 154 -8.42 -3.81 17.23
N THR A 155 -7.64 -4.60 17.96
CA THR A 155 -6.24 -4.31 18.29
C THR A 155 -5.37 -4.20 17.05
N VAL A 156 -5.47 -5.18 16.14
CA VAL A 156 -4.69 -5.18 14.89
C VAL A 156 -5.07 -3.99 13.99
N LYS A 157 -6.36 -3.65 13.89
CA LYS A 157 -6.81 -2.49 13.10
C LYS A 157 -6.30 -1.17 13.68
N MET A 158 -6.27 -1.05 15.00
CA MET A 158 -5.70 0.11 15.69
C MET A 158 -4.20 0.23 15.41
N ALA A 159 -3.44 -0.87 15.58
CA ALA A 159 -2.02 -0.91 15.32
C ALA A 159 -1.69 -0.59 13.86
N ALA A 160 -2.40 -1.17 12.89
CA ALA A 160 -2.20 -0.92 11.47
C ALA A 160 -2.34 0.57 11.12
N LYS A 161 -3.37 1.24 11.66
CA LYS A 161 -3.55 2.69 11.48
C LYS A 161 -2.43 3.50 12.11
N HIS A 162 -1.98 3.10 13.30
CA HIS A 162 -0.84 3.74 13.96
C HIS A 162 0.44 3.64 13.12
N PHE A 163 0.66 2.52 12.43
CA PHE A 163 1.77 2.31 11.50
C PHE A 163 1.57 2.95 10.10
N GLY A 164 0.54 3.77 9.92
CA GLY A 164 0.35 4.58 8.70
C GLY A 164 -0.60 3.98 7.66
N ALA A 165 -1.28 2.86 7.93
CA ALA A 165 -2.30 2.35 7.03
C ALA A 165 -3.49 3.33 6.93
N SER A 166 -3.78 3.80 5.72
CA SER A 166 -4.95 4.66 5.46
C SER A 166 -6.27 3.89 5.52
N VAL A 167 -6.25 2.61 5.15
CA VAL A 167 -7.39 1.68 5.18
C VAL A 167 -6.93 0.33 5.73
N VAL A 168 -7.77 -0.32 6.54
CA VAL A 168 -7.50 -1.65 7.09
C VAL A 168 -8.79 -2.47 7.16
N GLY A 169 -8.71 -3.74 6.77
CA GLY A 169 -9.81 -4.68 6.78
C GLY A 169 -9.36 -6.07 7.23
N THR A 170 -10.31 -6.97 7.38
CA THR A 170 -10.08 -8.36 7.80
C THR A 170 -10.95 -9.28 6.95
N CYS A 171 -10.41 -10.38 6.45
CA CYS A 171 -11.15 -11.40 5.70
C CYS A 171 -10.68 -12.80 6.11
N LYS A 172 -11.47 -13.82 5.78
CA LYS A 172 -11.01 -15.21 5.86
C LYS A 172 -9.94 -15.43 4.79
N LEU A 173 -8.92 -16.20 5.11
CA LEU A 173 -7.91 -16.61 4.14
C LEU A 173 -8.55 -17.49 3.06
N ASN A 174 -8.63 -16.99 1.84
CA ASN A 174 -8.91 -17.81 0.67
C ASN A 174 -7.58 -18.31 0.07
N ARG A 175 -7.40 -19.63 0.05
CA ARG A 175 -6.15 -20.29 -0.39
C ARG A 175 -5.94 -20.24 -1.89
N ASP A 176 -6.98 -19.98 -2.69
CA ASP A 176 -6.89 -19.88 -4.14
C ASP A 176 -6.04 -18.66 -4.58
N TRP A 177 -6.00 -17.62 -3.74
CA TRP A 177 -5.17 -16.42 -3.95
C TRP A 177 -3.76 -16.53 -3.39
N LEU A 178 -3.41 -17.64 -2.74
CA LEU A 178 -2.02 -17.88 -2.38
C LEU A 178 -1.26 -18.33 -3.62
N TYR A 179 -0.06 -17.78 -3.82
CA TYR A 179 0.79 -18.24 -4.90
C TYR A 179 1.10 -19.74 -4.76
N SER A 180 1.19 -20.45 -5.88
CA SER A 180 1.49 -21.88 -5.90
C SER A 180 2.93 -22.17 -5.48
N HIS A 181 3.84 -21.25 -5.77
CA HIS A 181 5.26 -21.30 -5.41
C HIS A 181 5.64 -20.05 -4.64
N ARG A 182 6.56 -20.20 -3.69
CA ARG A 182 7.20 -19.06 -3.04
C ARG A 182 8.34 -18.57 -3.93
N TYR A 183 8.65 -17.28 -3.88
CA TYR A 183 9.87 -16.73 -4.48
C TYR A 183 11.08 -17.33 -3.75
N HIS A 184 11.52 -18.51 -4.18
CA HIS A 184 12.83 -19.03 -3.85
C HIS A 184 13.75 -18.59 -4.98
N ALA A 185 14.73 -17.75 -4.65
CA ALA A 185 15.96 -17.70 -5.43
C ALA A 185 16.70 -19.01 -5.12
N GLU A 186 16.23 -20.12 -5.68
CA GLU A 186 17.02 -21.35 -5.76
C GLU A 186 18.13 -21.07 -6.78
N ASN A 187 19.31 -20.74 -6.25
CA ASN A 187 20.57 -21.23 -6.79
C ASN A 187 20.90 -22.53 -6.05
#